data_AF-A0A3G9IX76-F1
#
_entry.id   AF-A0A3G9IX76-F1
#
_cell.length_a   1.000
_cell.length_b   1.000
_cell.length_c   1.000
_cell.angle_alpha   90.00
_cell.angle_beta   90.00
_cell.angle_gamma   90.00
#
_symmetry.space_group_name_H-M   'P 1'
#
loop_
_entity.id
_entity.type
_entity.pdbx_description
1 polymer ?
#
loop_
_entity_poly.entity_id
_entity_poly.type
_entity_poly.pdbx_seq_one_letter_code
_entity_poly.pdbx_strand_id
1 'polypeptide(L)' 'MPSLVMEYTDRISDSETMTNKLIYQIRKDQLNSIELQKLQNRCNNELHTLRQELDDLLQELRVIAENGRAPLRNPRIAA' A
#
# COMPACT_ATOMS: atom_id res chain seq x y z
N MET A 1 -5.79 -17.60 16.58
CA MET A 1 -5.37 -17.22 15.22
C MET A 1 -6.48 -16.37 14.63
N PRO A 2 -6.44 -15.03 14.77
CA PRO A 2 -7.43 -14.19 14.13
C PRO A 2 -7.23 -14.32 12.63
N SER A 3 -8.35 -14.58 11.97
CA SER A 3 -8.51 -14.90 10.57
C SER A 3 -7.78 -13.91 9.66
N LEU A 4 -7.06 -14.42 8.66
CA LEU A 4 -6.65 -13.72 7.43
C LEU A 4 -7.91 -13.34 6.62
N VAL A 5 -8.84 -12.63 7.25
CA VAL A 5 -9.70 -11.73 6.51
C VAL A 5 -8.72 -10.68 6.02
N MET A 6 -8.15 -10.92 4.83
CA MET A 6 -7.88 -9.83 3.92
C MET A 6 -9.16 -9.01 3.98
N GLU A 7 -9.12 -7.95 4.78
CA GLU A 7 -10.00 -6.83 4.64
C GLU A 7 -9.68 -6.38 3.21
N TYR A 8 -10.38 -6.96 2.24
CA TYR A 8 -10.59 -6.39 0.93
C TYR A 8 -11.31 -5.07 1.24
N THR A 9 -10.54 -4.12 1.75
CA THR A 9 -10.87 -2.73 1.71
C THR A 9 -11.12 -2.52 0.23
N ASP A 10 -12.36 -2.19 -0.11
CA ASP A 10 -12.81 -1.93 -1.49
C ASP A 10 -12.09 -0.66 -1.96
N ARG A 11 -10.78 -0.78 -2.22
CA ARG A 11 -9.88 0.31 -2.58
C ARG A 11 -10.30 0.80 -3.95
N ILE A 12 -10.30 2.11 -4.11
CA ILE A 12 -10.62 2.70 -5.40
C ILE A 12 -9.60 2.21 -6.43
N SER A 13 -8.33 2.02 -6.02
CA SER A 13 -7.25 1.50 -6.85
C SER A 13 -7.46 0.08 -7.38
N ASP A 14 -8.23 -0.75 -6.68
CA ASP A 14 -8.32 -2.18 -7.00
C ASP A 14 -9.34 -2.46 -8.12
N SER A 15 -10.20 -1.47 -8.42
CA SER A 15 -11.23 -1.59 -9.45
C SER A 15 -11.07 -0.51 -10.52
N GLU A 16 -10.47 -0.91 -11.65
CA GLU A 16 -10.39 -0.08 -12.85
C GLU A 16 -11.79 0.39 -13.30
N THR A 17 -12.80 -0.46 -13.17
CA THR A 17 -14.20 -0.12 -13.49
C THR A 17 -14.73 0.99 -12.58
N MET A 18 -14.47 0.92 -11.27
CA MET A 18 -14.90 1.96 -10.31
C MET A 18 -14.18 3.28 -10.62
N THR A 19 -12.87 3.23 -10.85
CA THR A 19 -12.05 4.39 -11.19
C THR A 19 -12.58 5.09 -12.45
N ASN A 20 -12.86 4.32 -13.51
CA ASN A 20 -13.39 4.86 -14.76
C ASN A 20 -14.78 5.50 -14.59
N LYS A 21 -15.66 4.91 -13.76
CA LYS A 21 -16.97 5.49 -13.44
C LYS A 21 -16.84 6.81 -12.69
N LEU A 22 -15.94 6.90 -11.71
CA LEU A 22 -15.69 8.13 -10.96
C LEU A 22 -15.14 9.23 -11.86
N ILE A 23 -14.17 8.90 -12.73
CA ILE A 23 -13.64 9.85 -13.73
C ILE A 23 -14.76 10.38 -14.64
N TYR A 24 -15.65 9.49 -15.10
CA TYR A 24 -16.79 9.88 -15.92
C TYR A 24 -17.71 10.86 -15.16
N GLN A 25 -18.08 10.53 -13.92
CA GLN A 25 -18.95 11.37 -13.09
C GLN A 25 -18.34 12.75 -12.83
N ILE A 26 -17.04 12.82 -12.54
CA ILE A 26 -16.30 14.08 -12.36
C ILE A 26 -16.35 14.91 -13.64
N ARG A 27 -16.04 14.31 -14.80
CA ARG A 27 -16.04 15.01 -16.11
C ARG A 27 -17.41 15.49 -16.56
N LYS A 28 -18.49 14.97 -15.97
CA LYS A 28 -19.88 15.34 -16.26
C LYS A 28 -20.49 16.21 -15.17
N ASP A 29 -19.69 16.70 -14.22
CA ASP A 29 -20.15 17.50 -13.07
C ASP A 29 -21.30 16.83 -12.31
N GLN A 30 -21.28 15.49 -12.24
CA GLN A 30 -22.33 14.68 -11.59
C GLN A 30 -22.12 14.53 -10.08
N LEU A 31 -20.98 15.00 -9.56
CA LEU A 31 -20.68 15.02 -8.13
C LEU A 31 -20.76 16.45 -7.61
N ASN A 32 -21.53 16.64 -6.55
CA ASN A 32 -21.57 17.93 -5.87
C ASN A 32 -20.28 18.16 -5.04
N SER A 33 -20.08 19.39 -4.56
CA SER A 33 -18.87 19.78 -3.82
C SER A 33 -18.61 18.91 -2.57
N ILE A 34 -19.65 18.43 -1.89
CA ILE A 34 -19.51 17.60 -0.69
C ILE A 34 -19.07 16.19 -1.07
N GLU A 35 -19.62 15.64 -2.16
CA GLU A 35 -19.24 14.33 -2.70
C GLU A 35 -17.80 14.34 -3.20
N LEU A 36 -17.38 15.41 -3.89
CA LEU A 36 -15.99 15.60 -4.31
C LEU A 36 -15.04 15.67 -3.11
N GLN A 37 -15.41 16.39 -2.05
CA GLN A 37 -14.59 16.47 -0.83
C GLN A 37 -14.47 15.10 -0.14
N LYS A 38 -15.57 14.34 -0.05
CA LYS A 38 -15.55 12.97 0.48
C LYS A 38 -14.66 12.05 -0.35
N LEU A 39 -14.77 12.12 -1.67
CA LEU A 39 -13.94 11.35 -2.58
C LEU A 39 -12.46 11.71 -2.41
N GLN A 40 -12.13 13.00 -2.35
CA GLN A 40 -10.76 13.47 -2.13
C GLN A 40 -10.18 12.96 -0.81
N ASN A 41 -10.95 13.04 0.28
CA ASN A 41 -10.54 12.50 1.59
C ASN A 41 -10.29 10.99 1.53
N ARG A 42 -11.17 10.25 0.85
CA ARG A 42 -11.00 8.80 0.67
C ARG A 42 -9.74 8.48 -0.13
N CYS A 43 -9.51 9.16 -1.25
CA CYS A 43 -8.28 8.99 -2.05
C CYS A 43 -7.02 9.32 -1.24
N ASN A 44 -7.03 10.39 -0.45
CA ASN A 44 -5.89 10.76 0.39
C ASN A 44 -5.57 9.71 1.46
N ASN A 45 -6.59 9.15 2.11
CA ASN A 45 -6.42 8.09 3.09
C ASN A 45 -5.83 6.83 2.43
N GLU A 46 -6.35 6.45 1.26
CA GLU A 46 -5.88 5.30 0.50
C GLU A 46 -4.41 5.45 0.08
N LEU A 47 -4.02 6.64 -0.42
CA LEU A 47 -2.63 6.96 -0.73
C LEU A 47 -1.71 6.88 0.50
N HIS A 48 -2.20 7.32 1.66
CA HIS A 48 -1.44 7.23 2.90
C HIS A 48 -1.20 5.76 3.30
N THR A 49 -2.24 4.93 3.24
CA THR A 49 -2.16 3.50 3.53
C THR A 49 -1.21 2.79 2.55
N LEU A 50 -1.35 3.01 1.25
CA LEU A 50 -0.44 2.43 0.24
C LEU A 50 1.02 2.82 0.48
N ARG A 51 1.27 4.06 0.91
CA ARG A 51 2.62 4.50 1.26
C ARG A 51 3.17 3.78 2.48
N GLN A 52 2.36 3.60 3.53
CA GLN A 52 2.76 2.84 4.71
C GLN A 52 3.09 1.39 4.36
N GLU A 53 2.24 0.74 3.56
CA GLU A 53 2.49 -0.63 3.09
C GLU A 53 3.79 -0.75 2.29
N LEU A 54 4.09 0.23 1.44
CA LEU A 54 5.37 0.27 0.72
C LEU A 54 6.56 0.47 1.67
N ASP A 55 6.44 1.37 2.65
CA ASP A 55 7.49 1.61 3.64
C ASP A 55 7.76 0.35 4.49
N ASP A 56 6.72 -0.40 4.87
CA ASP A 56 6.83 -1.67 5.59
C ASP A 56 7.55 -2.74 4.75
N LEU A 57 7.15 -2.93 3.48
CA LEU A 57 7.81 -3.86 2.57
C LEU A 57 9.29 -3.51 2.33
N LEU A 58 9.60 -2.22 2.20
CA LEU A 58 10.98 -1.76 2.07
C LEU A 58 11.79 -2.05 3.33
N GLN A 59 11.18 -1.91 4.51
CA GLN A 59 11.82 -2.24 5.77
C GLN A 59 12.09 -3.74 5.90
N GLU A 60 11.14 -4.59 5.52
CA GLU A 60 11.33 -6.05 5.47
C GLU A 60 12.50 -6.43 4.56
N LEU A 61 12.57 -5.85 3.36
CA LEU A 61 13.67 -6.09 2.42
C LEU A 61 15.04 -5.67 2.97
N ARG A 62 15.11 -4.56 3.71
CA ARG A 62 16.35 -4.13 4.38
C ARG A 62 16.81 -5.12 5.43
N VAL A 63 15.89 -5.60 6.27
CA VAL A 63 16.18 -6.60 7.29
C VAL A 63 16.71 -7.90 6.66
N ILE A 64 16.10 -8.36 5.56
CA ILE A 64 16.57 -9.53 4.81
C ILE A 64 17.99 -9.30 4.27
N ALA A 65 18.26 -8.13 3.68
CA ALA A 65 19.56 -7.79 3.14
C ALA A 65 20.66 -7.70 4.22
N GLU A 66 20.33 -7.18 5.41
CA GLU A 66 21.24 -7.11 6.55
C GLU A 66 21.53 -8.50 7.14
N ASN A 67 20.50 -9.34 7.29
CA ASN A 67 20.65 -10.71 7.78
C ASN A 67 21.39 -11.62 6.77
N GLY A 68 21.22 -11.38 5.47
CA GLY A 68 21.99 -12.04 4.40
C GLY A 68 23.47 -11.63 4.34
N ARG A 69 23.88 -10.60 5.09
CA ARG A 69 25.26 -10.12 5.20
C ARG A 69 25.98 -10.59 6.48
N ALA A 70 25.45 -11.58 7.20
CA ALA A 70 26.23 -12.23 8.24
C ALA A 70 27.60 -12.65 7.65
N PRO A 71 28.74 -12.19 8.19
CA PRO A 71 30.03 -12.58 7.65
C PRO A 71 30.12 -14.10 7.79
N LEU A 72 30.49 -14.77 6.70
CA LEU A 72 30.97 -16.15 6.76
C LEU A 72 32.15 -16.16 7.74
N ARG A 73 31.86 -16.40 9.02
CA ARG A 73 32.84 -16.51 10.09
C ARG A 73 33.60 -17.79 9.80
N ASN A 74 34.65 -17.66 8.98
CA ASN A 74 35.52 -18.74 8.57
C ASN A 74 36.16 -19.35 9.83
N PRO A 75 35.88 -20.60 10.23
CA PRO A 75 36.42 -21.18 11.45
C PRO A 75 37.90 -21.57 11.34
N ARG A 76 38.60 -21.24 10.25
CA ARG A 76 39.94 -21.77 9.96
C ARG A 76 41.10 -20.85 10.34
N ILE A 77 41.05 -20.12 11.46
CA ILE A 77 42.28 -19.61 12.10
C ILE A 77 42.05 -19.49 13.62
N ALA A 78 42.23 -20.60 14.32
CA ALA A 78 42.75 -20.59 15.69
C ALA A 78 43.76 -21.74 15.75
N ALA A 79 45.03 -21.36 15.68
CA ALA A 79 46.19 -22.21 15.88
C ALA A 79 46.29 -22.65 17.35
#